data_AF-A0A1D1Y2U3-F1
#
_entry.id   AF-A0A1D1Y2U3-F1
#
_cell.length_a   1.000
_cell.length_b   1.000
_cell.length_c   1.000
_cell.angle_alpha   90.00
_cell.angle_beta   90.00
_cell.angle_gamma   90.00
#
_symmetry.space_group_name_H-M   'P 1'
#
loop_
_entity.id
_entity.type
_entity.pdbx_description
1 polymer ?
#
loop_
_entity_poly.entity_id
_entity_poly.type
_entity_poly.pdbx_seq_one_letter_code
_entity_poly.pdbx_strand_id
1 'polypeptide(L)'
;YMFMAEYVVGLECLIKEEQSDGLTQILTVEDGRHRDYIVSVNIREEVLHCSCQKFEFMGILCGHVLACITNDLRSIPERYILRRWTRAASSLCDSLSSHNDTPREVPRHTHSQRYNLL
;
A
#
# COMPACT_ATOMS: atom_id res chain seq x y z
N TYR A 1 10.24 0.30 -4.90
CA TYR A 1 8.78 0.23 -5.13
C TYR A 1 8.11 -0.07 -3.80
N MET A 2 7.68 0.96 -3.05
CA MET A 2 7.28 0.83 -1.65
C MET A 2 6.05 -0.09 -1.43
N PHE A 3 5.16 -0.24 -2.43
CA PHE A 3 4.07 -1.22 -2.41
C PHE A 3 4.54 -2.68 -2.45
N MET A 4 5.55 -2.99 -3.24
CA MET A 4 6.07 -4.36 -3.35
C MET A 4 6.70 -4.82 -2.03
N ALA A 5 7.28 -3.90 -1.25
CA ALA A 5 7.79 -4.23 0.07
C ALA A 5 6.66 -4.65 1.02
N GLU A 6 5.55 -3.91 1.04
CA GLU A 6 4.38 -4.28 1.85
C GLU A 6 3.74 -5.59 1.39
N TYR A 7 3.70 -5.82 0.09
CA TYR A 7 3.22 -7.09 -0.46
C TYR A 7 4.06 -8.27 0.05
N VAL A 8 5.40 -8.16 0.02
CA VAL A 8 6.30 -9.20 0.54
C VAL A 8 6.10 -9.41 2.04
N VAL A 9 5.94 -8.34 2.83
CA VAL A 9 5.59 -8.45 4.27
C VAL A 9 4.28 -9.22 4.45
N GLY A 10 3.29 -8.97 3.60
CA GLY A 10 2.01 -9.68 3.63
C GLY A 10 2.14 -11.19 3.42
N LEU A 11 3.16 -11.67 2.69
CA LEU A 11 3.39 -13.10 2.46
C LEU A 11 3.87 -13.84 3.72
N GLU A 12 4.45 -13.12 4.68
CA GLU A 12 4.87 -13.66 5.98
C GLU A 12 3.75 -13.60 7.02
N CYS A 13 2.61 -13.00 6.69
CA CYS A 13 1.51 -12.84 7.62
C CYS A 13 0.63 -14.09 7.70
N LEU A 14 0.16 -14.41 8.89
CA LEU A 14 -0.70 -15.55 9.17
C LEU A 14 -2.04 -15.08 9.73
N ILE A 15 -3.14 -15.53 9.13
CA ILE A 15 -4.49 -15.27 9.64
C ILE A 15 -4.77 -16.33 10.72
N LYS A 16 -4.93 -15.90 11.97
CA LYS A 16 -5.17 -16.77 13.13
C LYS A 16 -6.65 -17.02 13.38
N GLU A 17 -7.44 -15.95 13.31
CA GLU A 17 -8.85 -15.96 13.68
C GLU A 17 -9.62 -15.11 12.68
N GLU A 18 -10.85 -15.55 12.42
CA GLU A 18 -11.78 -14.86 11.56
C GLU A 18 -13.17 -14.85 12.21
N GLN A 19 -13.74 -13.66 12.32
CA GLN A 19 -15.08 -13.44 12.85
C GLN A 19 -15.86 -12.58 11.87
N SER A 20 -17.14 -12.89 11.65
CA SER A 20 -18.00 -12.12 10.77
C SER A 20 -19.39 -12.01 11.36
N ASP A 21 -19.93 -10.80 11.40
CA ASP A 21 -21.32 -10.53 11.80
C ASP A 21 -22.24 -10.29 10.58
N GLY A 22 -21.72 -10.50 9.37
CA GLY A 22 -22.41 -10.27 8.10
C GLY A 22 -22.31 -8.84 7.56
N LEU A 23 -21.87 -7.87 8.35
CA LEU A 23 -21.60 -6.49 7.93
C LEU A 23 -20.10 -6.17 7.98
N THR A 24 -19.45 -6.63 9.03
CA THR A 24 -18.04 -6.43 9.32
C THR A 24 -17.37 -7.79 9.48
N GLN A 25 -16.30 -7.99 8.73
CA GLN A 25 -15.37 -9.10 8.94
C GLN A 25 -14.20 -8.59 9.78
N ILE A 26 -13.84 -9.31 10.84
CA ILE A 26 -12.70 -9.02 11.71
C ILE A 26 -11.74 -10.20 11.64
N LEU A 27 -10.48 -9.90 11.34
CA LEU A 27 -9.41 -10.89 11.25
C LEU A 27 -8.29 -10.54 12.23
N THR A 28 -7.77 -11.55 12.91
CA THR A 28 -6.53 -11.44 13.70
C THR A 28 -5.38 -11.95 12.83
N VAL A 29 -4.42 -11.08 12.56
CA VAL A 29 -3.28 -11.34 11.66
C VAL A 29 -1.98 -11.25 12.44
N GLU A 30 -1.18 -12.31 12.46
CA GLU A 30 0.18 -12.32 12.99
C GLU A 30 1.18 -11.94 11.90
N ASP A 31 2.10 -11.02 12.18
CA ASP A 31 3.19 -10.65 11.27
C ASP A 31 4.42 -11.56 11.41
N GLY A 32 5.40 -11.44 10.51
CA GLY A 32 6.67 -12.19 10.60
C GLY A 32 7.52 -11.90 11.85
N ARG A 33 7.07 -11.01 12.74
CA ARG A 33 7.68 -10.72 14.05
C ARG A 33 6.83 -11.25 15.21
N HIS A 34 5.85 -12.09 14.93
CA HIS A 34 4.92 -12.67 15.90
C HIS A 34 4.08 -11.63 16.67
N ARG A 35 3.69 -10.54 15.99
CA ARG A 35 2.81 -9.53 16.57
C ARG A 35 1.44 -9.62 15.92
N ASP A 36 0.41 -9.53 16.76
CA ASP A 36 -0.97 -9.60 16.32
C ASP A 36 -1.55 -8.23 16.00
N TYR A 37 -2.26 -8.18 14.88
CA TYR A 37 -2.95 -7.02 14.37
C TYR A 37 -4.40 -7.37 14.07
N ILE A 38 -5.28 -6.40 14.32
CA ILE A 38 -6.70 -6.53 14.02
C ILE A 38 -6.92 -5.85 12.67
N VAL A 39 -7.46 -6.60 11.73
CA VAL A 39 -7.93 -6.09 10.44
C VAL A 39 -9.46 -6.15 10.46
N SER A 40 -10.11 -5.02 10.20
CA SER A 40 -11.56 -4.96 10.05
C SER A 40 -11.94 -4.53 8.63
N VAL A 41 -12.96 -5.18 8.10
CA VAL A 41 -13.47 -4.97 6.75
C VAL A 41 -14.97 -4.76 6.83
N ASN A 42 -15.43 -3.54 6.55
CA ASN A 42 -16.84 -3.30 6.29
C ASN A 42 -17.15 -3.76 4.87
N ILE A 43 -17.94 -4.82 4.74
CA ILE A 43 -18.24 -5.47 3.46
C ILE A 43 -19.12 -4.57 2.58
N ARG A 44 -20.00 -3.77 3.19
CA ARG A 44 -20.93 -2.89 2.46
C ARG A 44 -20.28 -1.61 1.96
N GLU A 45 -19.45 -1.01 2.80
CA GLU A 45 -18.76 0.25 2.48
C GLU A 45 -17.40 0.01 1.84
N GLU A 46 -16.99 -1.26 1.74
CA GLU A 46 -15.66 -1.70 1.29
C GLU A 46 -14.52 -1.00 2.05
N VAL A 47 -14.76 -0.68 3.34
CA VAL A 47 -13.79 0.01 4.22
C VAL A 47 -12.90 -0.99 4.92
N LEU A 48 -11.61 -0.89 4.65
CA LEU A 48 -10.52 -1.64 5.29
C LEU A 48 -9.86 -0.77 6.35
N HIS A 49 -9.68 -1.34 7.54
CA HIS A 49 -8.88 -0.76 8.60
C HIS A 49 -7.95 -1.83 9.19
N CYS A 50 -6.77 -1.40 9.63
CA CYS A 50 -5.86 -2.23 10.38
C CYS A 50 -5.33 -1.45 11.57
N SER A 51 -5.20 -2.11 12.71
CA SER A 51 -4.70 -1.49 13.94
C SER A 51 -3.28 -0.90 13.82
N CYS A 52 -2.51 -1.28 12.80
CA CYS A 52 -1.20 -0.66 12.53
C CYS A 52 -1.29 0.74 11.88
N GLN A 53 -2.47 1.13 11.38
CA GLN A 53 -2.78 2.48 10.86
C GLN A 53 -1.86 2.96 9.71
N LYS A 54 -1.24 2.02 8.98
CA LYS A 54 -0.26 2.36 7.95
C LYS A 54 -0.87 3.14 6.78
N PHE A 55 -2.14 2.90 6.47
CA PHE A 55 -2.81 3.63 5.41
C PHE A 55 -3.03 5.08 5.79
N GLU A 56 -3.43 5.33 7.04
CA GLU A 56 -3.67 6.65 7.60
C GLU A 56 -2.38 7.47 7.66
N PHE A 57 -1.24 6.84 8.00
CA PHE A 57 0.04 7.54 8.11
C PHE A 57 0.87 7.61 6.82
N MET A 58 0.83 6.59 5.95
CA MET A 58 1.68 6.48 4.75
C MET A 58 0.89 6.46 3.44
N GLY A 59 -0.44 6.41 3.49
CA GLY A 59 -1.29 6.29 2.30
C GLY A 59 -1.02 4.99 1.53
N ILE A 60 -0.64 3.92 2.22
CA ILE A 60 -0.41 2.59 1.63
C ILE A 60 -1.02 1.52 2.53
N LEU A 61 -1.64 0.52 1.92
CA LEU A 61 -2.08 -0.66 2.65
C LEU A 61 -0.88 -1.39 3.24
N CYS A 62 -0.99 -1.81 4.50
CA CYS A 62 0.04 -2.63 5.14
C CYS A 62 -0.02 -4.07 4.63
N GLY A 63 1.08 -4.80 4.85
CA GLY A 63 1.14 -6.24 4.63
C GLY A 63 -0.02 -7.01 5.28
N HIS A 64 -0.49 -6.62 6.46
CA HIS A 64 -1.59 -7.30 7.15
C HIS A 64 -2.91 -7.24 6.35
N VAL A 65 -3.28 -6.06 5.85
CA VAL A 65 -4.48 -5.90 5.02
C VAL A 65 -4.29 -6.63 3.70
N LEU A 66 -3.11 -6.52 3.09
CA LEU A 66 -2.80 -7.21 1.84
C LEU A 66 -2.92 -8.74 2.01
N ALA A 67 -2.47 -9.30 3.12
CA ALA A 67 -2.59 -10.72 3.44
C ALA A 67 -4.06 -11.17 3.51
N CYS A 68 -4.94 -10.40 4.15
CA CYS A 68 -6.38 -10.68 4.16
C CYS A 68 -6.97 -10.66 2.75
N ILE A 69 -6.54 -9.71 1.91
CA ILE A 69 -7.02 -9.57 0.54
C ILE A 69 -6.56 -10.71 -0.35
N THR A 70 -5.29 -11.11 -0.25
CA THR A 70 -4.77 -12.20 -1.07
C THR A 70 -5.33 -13.56 -0.68
N ASN A 71 -5.70 -13.75 0.59
CA ASN A 71 -6.25 -15.02 1.06
C ASN A 71 -7.75 -15.17 0.77
N ASP A 72 -8.57 -14.11 0.95
CA ASP A 72 -10.03 -14.26 0.82
C ASP A 72 -10.81 -13.01 0.35
N LEU A 73 -10.26 -11.80 0.48
CA LEU A 73 -10.94 -10.60 -0.05
C LEU A 73 -10.59 -10.46 -1.54
N ARG A 74 -11.41 -11.08 -2.39
CA ARG A 74 -11.34 -11.16 -3.87
C ARG A 74 -10.65 -10.00 -4.63
N SER A 75 -10.73 -8.76 -4.16
CA SER A 75 -10.06 -7.60 -4.77
C SER A 75 -9.84 -6.44 -3.81
N ILE A 76 -8.79 -5.64 -4.05
CA ILE A 76 -8.56 -4.34 -3.39
C ILE A 76 -9.59 -3.33 -3.92
N PRO A 77 -10.39 -2.65 -3.06
CA PRO A 77 -11.28 -1.58 -3.50
C PRO A 77 -10.52 -0.44 -4.18
N GLU A 78 -11.07 0.14 -5.25
CA GLU A 78 -10.37 1.14 -6.09
C GLU A 78 -9.86 2.34 -5.31
N ARG A 79 -10.56 2.77 -4.26
CA ARG A 79 -10.17 3.88 -3.38
C ARG A 79 -8.80 3.70 -2.70
N TYR A 80 -8.29 2.48 -2.60
CA TYR A 80 -6.96 2.20 -2.05
C TYR A 80 -5.88 2.08 -3.13
N ILE A 81 -6.25 2.04 -4.41
CA ILE A 81 -5.31 1.96 -5.54
C ILE A 81 -4.93 3.37 -5.97
N LEU A 82 -3.96 3.97 -5.26
CA LEU A 82 -3.51 5.32 -5.60
C LEU A 82 -2.64 5.29 -6.86
N ARG A 83 -2.81 6.28 -7.75
CA ARG A 83 -2.14 6.35 -9.07
C ARG A 83 -0.63 6.15 -8.99
N ARG A 84 0.03 6.66 -7.94
CA ARG A 84 1.49 6.50 -7.69
C ARG A 84 1.96 5.04 -7.55
N TRP A 85 1.04 4.12 -7.27
CA TRP A 85 1.31 2.69 -7.11
C TRP A 85 1.00 1.88 -8.38
N THR A 86 0.49 2.53 -9.42
CA THR A 86 0.17 1.89 -10.71
C THR A 86 1.32 2.05 -11.70
N ARG A 87 1.41 1.15 -12.69
CA ARG A 87 2.37 1.27 -13.80
C ARG A 87 2.20 2.58 -14.59
N ALA A 88 1.00 3.17 -14.58
CA ALA A 88 0.70 4.46 -15.20
C ALA A 88 1.32 5.66 -14.46
N ALA A 89 1.91 5.46 -13.27
CA ALA A 89 2.71 6.50 -12.63
C ALA A 89 3.96 6.86 -13.47
N SER A 90 4.51 5.88 -14.19
CA SER A 90 5.67 6.08 -15.06
C SER A 90 5.33 6.78 -16.38
N SER A 91 4.05 6.78 -16.82
CA SER A 91 3.67 7.39 -18.10
C SER A 91 3.27 8.87 -18.00
N LEU A 92 3.08 9.40 -16.79
CA LEU A 92 2.80 10.83 -16.58
C LEU A 92 4.02 11.74 -16.81
N CYS A 93 5.23 11.18 -16.89
CA CYS A 93 6.42 11.94 -17.29
C CYS A 93 6.63 12.00 -18.80
N ASP A 94 5.93 11.18 -19.60
CA ASP A 94 6.15 11.10 -21.05
C ASP A 94 5.30 12.10 -21.86
N SER A 95 4.27 12.71 -21.26
CA SER A 95 3.37 13.64 -21.97
C SER A 95 3.78 15.11 -21.89
N LEU A 96 4.93 15.44 -21.28
CA LEU A 96 5.44 16.83 -21.19
C LEU A 96 6.61 17.12 -22.15
N SER A 97 6.95 16.21 -23.07
CA SER A 97 8.11 16.33 -23.97
C SER A 97 7.73 16.40 -25.45
N SER A 98 6.86 17.34 -25.83
CA SER A 98 6.76 17.76 -27.25
C SER A 98 6.72 19.27 -27.39
N HIS A 99 7.81 19.78 -28.00
CA HIS A 99 8.14 21.14 -28.48
C HIS A 99 8.51 22.17 -27.39
N ASN A 100 9.65 22.88 -27.39
CA ASN A 100 10.58 23.31 -28.44
C ASN A 100 11.99 23.63 -27.85
N ASP A 101 13.04 23.61 -28.70
CA ASP A 101 14.49 23.76 -28.45
C ASP A 101 15.00 24.95 -27.58
N THR A 102 16.01 24.69 -26.73
CA THR A 102 17.28 25.48 -26.59
C THR A 102 18.32 24.70 -25.75
N PRO A 103 19.62 24.70 -26.11
CA PRO A 103 20.65 23.97 -25.36
C PRO A 103 21.29 24.85 -24.29
N ARG A 104 21.19 24.49 -23.01
CA ARG A 104 22.07 25.03 -21.96
C ARG A 104 22.43 23.95 -20.93
N GLU A 105 23.71 23.96 -20.57
CA GLU A 105 24.53 22.88 -20.03
C GLU A 105 24.07 22.26 -18.71
N VAL A 106 24.32 20.94 -18.58
CA VAL A 106 24.22 20.15 -17.35
C VAL A 106 25.57 20.20 -16.63
N PRO A 107 25.61 20.45 -15.31
CA PRO A 107 26.21 19.41 -14.44
C PRO A 107 25.33 18.99 -13.24
N ARG A 108 24.84 17.75 -13.32
CA ARG A 108 25.06 16.62 -12.39
C ARG A 108 24.87 16.80 -10.86
N HIS A 109 23.79 16.15 -10.42
CA HIS A 109 23.57 15.40 -9.17
C HIS A 109 23.66 16.13 -7.82
N THR A 110 22.54 16.12 -7.09
CA THR A 110 22.53 15.57 -5.71
C THR A 110 21.15 15.03 -5.35
N HIS A 111 21.18 13.77 -4.91
CA HIS A 111 20.09 12.94 -4.43
C HIS A 111 19.39 13.62 -3.25
N SER A 112 18.10 13.98 -3.42
CA SER A 112 17.25 14.46 -2.32
C SER A 112 17.28 13.44 -1.19
N GLN A 113 17.90 13.84 -0.08
CA GLN A 113 18.11 13.02 1.10
C GLN A 113 16.76 12.66 1.72
N ARG A 114 16.48 11.36 1.63
CA ARG A 114 15.42 10.64 2.33
C ARG A 114 15.67 10.69 3.83
N TYR A 115 14.63 11.00 4.59
CA TYR A 115 14.37 10.65 5.98
C TYR A 115 15.62 10.37 6.84
N ASN A 116 16.12 11.41 7.49
CA ASN A 116 16.84 11.29 8.74
C ASN A 116 16.18 12.27 9.70
N LEU A 117 15.52 11.76 10.72
CA LEU A 117 15.84 12.05 12.11
C LEU A 117 15.07 11.06 13.00
N LEU A 118 15.89 10.42 13.83
CA LEU A 118 15.57 9.49 14.92
C LEU A 118 14.59 10.10 15.92
#